data_AF-A0A953XD21-F1
#
_entry.id   AF-A0A953XD21-F1
#
_cell.length_a   1.000
_cell.length_b   1.000
_cell.length_c   1.000
_cell.angle_alpha   90.00
_cell.angle_beta   90.00
_cell.angle_gamma   90.00
#
_symmetry.space_group_name_H-M   'P 1'
#
loop_
_entity.id
_entity.type
_entity.pdbx_description
1 polymer ?
#
loop_
_entity_poly.entity_id
_entity_poly.type
_entity_poly.pdbx_seq_one_letter_code
_entity_poly.pdbx_strand_id
1 'polypeptide(L)'
;MPEELAPSSVDLDPYIRQQIENLRPRLLDLSRVNPLVSIRFSPRSTSQVRVVDELPDALCFDLTRGKAMRFAALPPLDEDPKDEQEPAFREAVASALLTDEIYQEEMARIENPNQWVSEDDAVEDAKLLQAGRVAERALKDRVRQQLGLPPRQTKEDLSLPQHARINGISPSYDLPKPEDEHPDGRHSDNEIQTLLLPDDLERKLNGLTSKCRTWMQETGINVLHAAFGFLEYEESGQDTDLLAPLILLPVGIDKKRTNRGPEYWVSSTEETGELNQVLVEKLRRAHAIELPAYDGGSVEGYFARIDEIRPKNLRWRVRRQVAFGVFPSARIAMYHDLAT
;
A
#
# COMPACT_ATOMS: atom_id res chain seq x y z
N MET A 1 -17.28 -15.37 55.26
CA MET A 1 -16.37 -15.18 54.12
C MET A 1 -15.52 -16.44 54.03
N PRO A 2 -15.65 -17.18 52.93
CA PRO A 2 -14.44 -17.64 52.23
C PRO A 2 -14.48 -17.34 50.73
N GLU A 3 -13.27 -17.24 50.18
CA GLU A 3 -12.89 -16.79 48.84
C GLU A 3 -13.58 -17.49 47.65
N GLU A 4 -13.99 -16.68 46.68
CA GLU A 4 -14.23 -17.09 45.29
C GLU A 4 -12.92 -17.57 44.66
N LEU A 5 -12.87 -18.86 44.32
CA LEU A 5 -11.88 -19.42 43.41
C LEU A 5 -12.30 -19.09 41.97
N ALA A 6 -11.51 -18.25 41.29
CA ALA A 6 -11.63 -18.03 39.85
C ALA A 6 -11.37 -19.34 39.09
N PRO A 7 -12.13 -19.65 38.02
CA PRO A 7 -11.91 -20.87 37.25
C PRO A 7 -10.61 -20.76 36.45
N SER A 8 -9.72 -21.72 36.71
CA SER A 8 -8.48 -21.99 36.00
C SER A 8 -8.69 -22.16 34.49
N SER A 9 -7.80 -21.57 33.70
CA SER A 9 -7.69 -21.76 32.25
C SER A 9 -7.78 -23.24 31.86
N VAL A 10 -8.73 -23.57 30.99
CA VAL A 10 -8.95 -24.92 30.47
C VAL A 10 -7.72 -25.35 29.68
N ASP A 11 -6.92 -26.25 30.27
CA ASP A 11 -5.81 -26.90 29.58
C ASP A 11 -6.40 -27.91 28.59
N LEU A 12 -6.47 -27.51 27.32
CA LEU A 12 -7.01 -28.35 26.25
C LEU A 12 -6.14 -29.60 26.06
N ASP A 13 -6.78 -30.76 26.27
CA ASP A 13 -6.22 -32.12 26.26
C ASP A 13 -5.27 -32.35 25.06
N PRO A 14 -4.06 -32.93 25.25
CA PRO A 14 -3.09 -33.14 24.16
C PRO A 14 -3.64 -33.97 23.00
N TYR A 15 -4.58 -34.88 23.32
CA TYR A 15 -5.31 -35.68 22.34
C TYR A 15 -6.19 -34.83 21.42
N ILE A 16 -6.87 -33.83 21.97
CA ILE A 16 -7.69 -32.88 21.19
C ILE A 16 -6.77 -32.05 20.29
N ARG A 17 -5.62 -31.56 20.80
CA ARG A 17 -4.63 -30.85 19.96
C ARG A 17 -4.15 -31.72 18.80
N GLN A 18 -3.85 -32.99 19.05
CA GLN A 18 -3.39 -33.91 18.01
C GLN A 18 -4.49 -34.25 16.98
N GLN A 19 -5.74 -34.43 17.42
CA GLN A 19 -6.88 -34.60 16.51
C GLN A 19 -7.13 -33.33 15.68
N ILE A 20 -7.00 -32.16 16.29
CA ILE A 20 -7.10 -30.86 15.63
C ILE A 20 -5.98 -30.70 14.57
N GLU A 21 -4.73 -31.04 14.90
CA GLU A 21 -3.60 -31.02 13.94
C GLU A 21 -3.83 -32.00 12.77
N ASN A 22 -4.46 -33.15 13.01
CA ASN A 22 -4.76 -34.12 11.96
C ASN A 22 -5.93 -33.68 11.05
N LEU A 23 -6.90 -32.92 11.57
CA LEU A 23 -8.03 -32.39 10.81
C LEU A 23 -7.70 -31.06 10.11
N ARG A 24 -6.75 -30.28 10.64
CA ARG A 24 -6.35 -28.96 10.14
C ARG A 24 -6.07 -28.94 8.62
N PRO A 25 -5.36 -29.91 8.01
CA PRO A 25 -5.13 -29.91 6.57
C PRO A 25 -6.41 -30.14 5.76
N ARG A 26 -7.41 -30.86 6.28
CA ARG A 26 -8.67 -31.14 5.57
C ARG A 26 -9.62 -29.94 5.57
N LEU A 27 -9.43 -29.01 6.51
CA LEU A 27 -10.26 -27.82 6.67
C LEU A 27 -9.77 -26.61 5.85
N LEU A 28 -8.55 -26.64 5.30
CA LEU A 28 -8.05 -25.50 4.53
C LEU A 28 -8.67 -25.42 3.14
N ASP A 29 -9.24 -24.26 2.79
CA ASP A 29 -9.65 -23.97 1.41
C ASP A 29 -8.41 -23.75 0.53
N LEU A 30 -8.06 -24.76 -0.27
CA LEU A 30 -6.94 -24.73 -1.22
C LEU A 30 -7.37 -24.27 -2.63
N SER A 31 -8.58 -23.72 -2.78
CA SER A 31 -9.11 -23.24 -4.05
C SER A 31 -8.45 -21.93 -4.48
N ARG A 32 -8.50 -21.65 -5.80
CA ARG A 32 -8.00 -20.39 -6.38
C ARG A 32 -8.78 -19.14 -5.95
N VAL A 33 -9.95 -19.31 -5.33
CA VAL A 33 -10.76 -18.19 -4.83
C VAL A 33 -10.17 -17.65 -3.52
N ASN A 34 -9.45 -18.50 -2.78
CA ASN A 34 -8.79 -18.10 -1.55
C ASN A 34 -7.60 -17.16 -1.85
N PRO A 35 -7.57 -15.91 -1.32
CA PRO A 35 -6.46 -14.99 -1.51
C PRO A 35 -5.13 -15.49 -0.93
N LEU A 36 -5.16 -16.49 -0.04
CA LEU A 36 -3.97 -17.18 0.44
C LEU A 36 -3.35 -18.16 -0.57
N VAL A 37 -4.11 -18.56 -1.60
CA VAL A 37 -3.61 -19.40 -2.71
C VAL A 37 -3.31 -18.56 -3.93
N SER A 38 -4.18 -17.59 -4.23
CA SER A 38 -4.10 -16.75 -5.43
C SER A 38 -4.77 -15.39 -5.19
N ILE A 39 -4.00 -14.41 -4.77
CA ILE A 39 -4.44 -13.01 -4.72
C ILE A 39 -4.45 -12.39 -6.13
N ARG A 40 -5.44 -11.53 -6.38
CA ARG A 40 -5.54 -10.75 -7.62
C ARG A 40 -5.48 -9.26 -7.30
N PHE A 41 -4.45 -8.59 -7.81
CA PHE A 41 -4.31 -7.15 -7.67
C PHE A 41 -5.13 -6.41 -8.72
N SER A 42 -6.37 -6.04 -8.36
CA SER A 42 -7.19 -5.14 -9.15
C SER A 42 -7.08 -3.70 -8.64
N PRO A 43 -6.85 -2.69 -9.50
CA PRO A 43 -6.89 -1.28 -9.11
C PRO A 43 -8.22 -0.87 -8.46
N ARG A 44 -9.33 -1.52 -8.87
CA ARG A 44 -10.68 -1.25 -8.36
C ARG A 44 -10.99 -1.94 -7.04
N SER A 45 -10.19 -2.92 -6.62
CA SER A 45 -10.41 -3.60 -5.34
C SER A 45 -10.16 -2.66 -4.18
N THR A 46 -11.10 -2.62 -3.24
CA THR A 46 -10.98 -1.95 -1.94
C THR A 46 -10.60 -2.93 -0.82
N SER A 47 -10.40 -4.21 -1.14
CA SER A 47 -10.05 -5.23 -0.14
C SER A 47 -8.55 -5.32 0.15
N GLN A 48 -7.75 -4.48 -0.52
CA GLN A 48 -6.30 -4.48 -0.37
C GLN A 48 -5.69 -3.12 -0.77
N VAL A 49 -4.58 -2.78 -0.13
CA VAL A 49 -3.73 -1.63 -0.45
C VAL A 49 -2.31 -2.16 -0.64
N ARG A 50 -1.64 -1.74 -1.72
CA ARG A 50 -0.27 -2.15 -2.04
C ARG A 50 0.70 -1.03 -1.71
N VAL A 51 1.85 -1.44 -1.22
CA VAL A 51 2.96 -0.56 -0.86
C VAL A 51 3.89 -0.39 -2.06
N VAL A 52 4.47 0.80 -2.18
CA VAL A 52 5.58 1.10 -3.11
C VAL A 52 6.66 1.85 -2.35
N ASP A 53 7.88 1.85 -2.87
CA ASP A 53 8.98 2.68 -2.33
C ASP A 53 9.32 2.46 -0.85
N GLU A 54 9.10 1.25 -0.34
CA GLU A 54 9.44 0.84 1.04
C GLU A 54 10.41 -0.33 1.07
N LEU A 55 11.09 -0.52 2.20
CA LEU A 55 11.92 -1.70 2.45
C LEU A 55 11.12 -2.75 3.24
N PRO A 56 10.88 -3.97 2.69
CA PRO A 56 10.07 -5.00 3.37
C PRO A 56 10.57 -5.34 4.78
N ASP A 57 11.88 -5.43 4.96
CA ASP A 57 12.49 -5.79 6.25
C ASP A 57 12.30 -4.70 7.30
N ALA A 58 12.56 -3.44 6.94
CA ALA A 58 12.38 -2.29 7.82
C ALA A 58 10.90 -2.14 8.21
N LEU A 59 9.99 -2.25 7.23
CA LEU A 59 8.56 -2.18 7.47
C LEU A 59 8.04 -3.31 8.38
N CYS A 60 8.48 -4.55 8.15
CA CYS A 60 8.12 -5.68 9.01
C CYS A 60 8.67 -5.50 10.44
N PHE A 61 9.92 -5.07 10.55
CA PHE A 61 10.58 -4.82 11.84
C PHE A 61 9.89 -3.72 12.66
N ASP A 62 9.50 -2.62 12.02
CA ASP A 62 8.80 -1.54 12.67
C ASP A 62 7.41 -1.98 13.16
N LEU A 63 6.64 -2.68 12.32
CA LEU A 63 5.30 -3.15 12.68
C LEU A 63 5.33 -4.20 13.80
N THR A 64 6.28 -5.14 13.77
CA THR A 64 6.43 -6.19 14.82
C THR A 64 6.85 -5.63 16.18
N ARG A 65 7.45 -4.44 16.21
CA ARG A 65 7.75 -3.70 17.45
C ARG A 65 6.58 -2.86 17.97
N GLY A 66 5.42 -2.95 17.31
CA GLY A 66 4.24 -2.16 17.65
C GLY A 66 4.35 -0.69 17.26
N LYS A 67 5.30 -0.31 16.40
CA LYS A 67 5.39 1.06 15.88
C LYS A 67 4.18 1.30 14.97
N ALA A 68 3.41 2.35 15.27
CA ALA A 68 2.30 2.76 14.42
C ALA A 68 2.83 3.54 13.21
N MET A 69 2.40 3.15 12.01
CA MET A 69 2.82 3.77 10.75
C MET A 69 1.61 4.25 9.96
N ARG A 70 1.73 5.38 9.26
CA ARG A 70 0.66 6.06 8.54
C ARG A 70 0.71 5.70 7.06
N PHE A 71 -0.42 5.36 6.44
CA PHE A 71 -0.48 5.26 4.98
C PHE A 71 -0.30 6.65 4.34
N ALA A 72 0.66 6.76 3.42
CA ALA A 72 0.92 7.95 2.63
C ALA A 72 0.42 7.78 1.18
N ALA A 73 -0.28 8.80 0.69
CA ALA A 73 -0.68 8.91 -0.70
C ALA A 73 0.45 9.52 -1.54
N LEU A 74 0.33 9.46 -2.85
CA LEU A 74 1.05 10.37 -3.73
C LEU A 74 0.59 11.81 -3.45
N PRO A 75 1.46 12.81 -3.71
CA PRO A 75 1.07 14.21 -3.59
C PRO A 75 -0.20 14.53 -4.41
N PRO A 76 -1.08 15.43 -3.92
CA PRO A 76 -2.22 15.91 -4.69
C PRO A 76 -1.81 16.45 -6.07
N LEU A 77 -2.70 16.33 -7.06
CA LEU A 77 -2.40 16.78 -8.43
C LEU A 77 -2.36 18.31 -8.56
N ASP A 78 -3.01 19.03 -7.65
CA ASP A 78 -3.11 20.48 -7.61
C ASP A 78 -1.86 21.14 -7.02
N GLU A 79 -1.07 20.41 -6.22
CA GLU A 79 0.21 20.89 -5.69
C GLU A 79 1.29 20.99 -6.79
N ASP A 80 2.20 21.96 -6.64
CA ASP A 80 3.36 22.08 -7.53
C ASP A 80 4.28 20.86 -7.31
N PRO A 81 4.63 20.11 -8.37
CA PRO A 81 5.41 18.90 -8.23
C PRO A 81 6.82 19.18 -7.68
N LYS A 82 7.45 18.17 -7.06
CA LYS A 82 8.77 18.34 -6.43
C LYS A 82 9.86 18.82 -7.39
N ASP A 83 9.80 18.43 -8.67
CA ASP A 83 10.78 18.88 -9.67
C ASP A 83 10.72 20.41 -9.93
N GLU A 84 9.58 21.06 -9.67
CA GLU A 84 9.44 22.51 -9.76
C GLU A 84 10.01 23.24 -8.53
N GLN A 85 10.35 22.51 -7.47
CA GLN A 85 11.01 23.05 -6.29
C GLN A 85 12.53 23.11 -6.44
N GLU A 86 13.08 22.44 -7.46
CA GLU A 86 14.52 22.43 -7.76
C GLU A 86 15.03 23.83 -8.11
N PRO A 87 16.26 24.21 -7.68
CA PRO A 87 16.82 25.53 -7.96
C PRO A 87 16.81 25.90 -9.44
N ALA A 88 17.16 24.93 -10.31
CA ALA A 88 17.21 25.14 -11.75
C ALA A 88 15.84 25.53 -12.35
N PHE A 89 14.76 24.93 -11.87
CA PHE A 89 13.41 25.27 -12.33
C PHE A 89 12.99 26.65 -11.83
N ARG A 90 13.25 26.95 -10.54
CA ARG A 90 12.92 28.23 -9.93
C ARG A 90 13.65 29.40 -10.60
N GLU A 91 14.93 29.22 -10.91
CA GLU A 91 15.72 30.22 -11.65
C GLU A 91 15.18 30.45 -13.06
N ALA A 92 14.82 29.37 -13.76
CA ALA A 92 14.22 29.47 -15.10
C ALA A 92 12.86 30.19 -15.07
N VAL A 93 12.00 29.89 -14.09
CA VAL A 93 10.73 30.62 -13.91
C VAL A 93 10.97 32.08 -13.57
N ALA A 94 11.92 32.38 -12.69
CA ALA A 94 12.25 33.76 -12.32
C ALA A 94 12.75 34.57 -13.53
N SER A 95 13.56 33.96 -14.41
CA SER A 95 13.95 34.57 -15.69
C SER A 95 12.73 34.76 -16.60
N ALA A 96 11.90 33.73 -16.73
CA ALA A 96 10.75 33.75 -17.63
C ALA A 96 9.69 34.80 -17.23
N LEU A 97 9.52 35.08 -15.93
CA LEU A 97 8.64 36.16 -15.46
C LEU A 97 9.00 37.54 -16.04
N LEU A 98 10.29 37.76 -16.35
CA LEU A 98 10.80 39.02 -16.89
C LEU A 98 10.90 39.05 -18.41
N THR A 99 10.99 37.87 -19.06
CA THR A 99 11.32 37.77 -20.49
C THR A 99 10.21 37.16 -21.34
N ASP A 100 9.24 36.46 -20.76
CA ASP A 100 8.19 35.78 -21.51
C ASP A 100 7.10 36.77 -21.93
N GLU A 101 7.05 37.05 -23.23
CA GLU A 101 6.11 38.01 -23.84
C GLU A 101 4.64 37.60 -23.61
N ILE A 102 4.32 36.30 -23.70
CA ILE A 102 2.96 35.78 -23.51
C ILE A 102 2.45 36.06 -22.09
N TYR A 103 3.30 35.84 -21.08
CA TYR A 103 2.95 36.11 -19.69
C TYR A 103 2.76 37.60 -19.44
N GLN A 104 3.62 38.46 -19.99
CA GLN A 104 3.49 39.90 -19.85
C GLN A 104 2.21 40.44 -20.49
N GLU A 105 1.86 39.94 -21.68
CA GLU A 105 0.61 40.30 -22.36
C GLU A 105 -0.63 39.87 -21.56
N GLU A 106 -0.63 38.64 -21.03
CA GLU A 106 -1.73 38.14 -20.20
C GLU A 106 -1.85 38.91 -18.88
N MET A 107 -0.74 39.24 -18.21
CA MET A 107 -0.76 40.05 -16.99
C MET A 107 -1.25 41.48 -17.25
N ALA A 108 -0.80 42.12 -18.33
CA ALA A 108 -1.29 43.44 -18.73
C ALA A 108 -2.79 43.44 -19.08
N ARG A 109 -3.29 42.32 -19.63
CA ARG A 109 -4.71 42.11 -19.91
C ARG A 109 -5.52 41.93 -18.63
N ILE A 110 -5.00 41.19 -17.65
CA ILE A 110 -5.63 40.99 -16.34
C ILE A 110 -5.72 42.32 -15.58
N GLU A 111 -4.65 43.14 -15.60
CA GLU A 111 -4.60 44.44 -14.92
C GLU A 111 -5.48 45.53 -15.58
N ASN A 112 -6.10 45.26 -16.73
CA ASN A 112 -6.90 46.26 -17.43
C ASN A 112 -8.24 46.54 -16.68
N PRO A 113 -8.45 47.76 -16.14
CA PRO A 113 -9.61 48.07 -15.31
C PRO A 113 -10.96 47.95 -16.03
N ASN A 114 -10.96 48.04 -17.36
CA ASN A 114 -12.20 48.02 -18.15
C ASN A 114 -12.72 46.61 -18.47
N GLN A 115 -11.98 45.55 -18.09
CA GLN A 115 -12.27 44.18 -18.52
C GLN A 115 -13.00 43.34 -17.45
N TRP A 116 -13.03 43.81 -16.20
CA TRP A 116 -13.50 43.02 -15.05
C TRP A 116 -14.69 43.61 -14.29
N VAL A 117 -15.38 44.61 -14.85
CA VAL A 117 -16.52 45.30 -14.20
C VAL A 117 -17.57 44.30 -13.71
N SER A 118 -17.69 44.16 -12.38
CA SER A 118 -18.78 43.43 -11.74
C SER A 118 -19.45 44.27 -10.66
N GLU A 119 -20.72 43.99 -10.35
CA GLU A 119 -21.49 44.76 -9.34
C GLU A 119 -21.03 44.49 -7.90
N ASP A 120 -20.12 43.53 -7.69
CA ASP A 120 -19.65 43.06 -6.39
C ASP A 120 -18.11 42.96 -6.39
N ASP A 121 -17.44 43.93 -5.77
CA ASP A 121 -15.98 44.08 -5.74
C ASP A 121 -15.26 42.79 -5.28
N ALA A 122 -15.87 42.01 -4.39
CA ALA A 122 -15.30 40.76 -3.90
C ALA A 122 -15.24 39.64 -4.97
N VAL A 123 -16.18 39.65 -5.91
CA VAL A 123 -16.21 38.70 -7.04
C VAL A 123 -15.17 39.09 -8.10
N GLU A 124 -14.88 40.38 -8.24
CA GLU A 124 -13.86 40.91 -9.14
C GLU A 124 -12.45 40.48 -8.70
N ASP A 125 -12.10 40.73 -7.44
CA ASP A 125 -10.82 40.37 -6.85
C ASP A 125 -10.53 38.86 -6.95
N ALA A 126 -11.54 38.03 -6.67
CA ALA A 126 -11.40 36.57 -6.76
C ALA A 126 -11.08 36.10 -8.19
N LYS A 127 -11.68 36.73 -9.19
CA LYS A 127 -11.45 36.40 -10.61
C LYS A 127 -10.08 36.87 -11.09
N LEU A 128 -9.65 38.07 -10.69
CA LEU A 128 -8.31 38.59 -10.99
C LEU A 128 -7.22 37.66 -10.43
N LEU A 129 -7.36 37.24 -9.16
CA LEU A 129 -6.46 36.28 -8.54
C LEU A 129 -6.43 34.93 -9.26
N GLN A 130 -7.60 34.43 -9.68
CA GLN A 130 -7.69 33.19 -10.44
C GLN A 130 -7.01 33.33 -11.81
N ALA A 131 -7.24 34.42 -12.53
CA ALA A 131 -6.62 34.68 -13.83
C ALA A 131 -5.09 34.77 -13.72
N GLY A 132 -4.58 35.47 -12.69
CA GLY A 132 -3.14 35.55 -12.41
C GLY A 132 -2.51 34.18 -12.15
N ARG A 133 -3.17 33.32 -11.35
CA ARG A 133 -2.72 31.94 -11.11
C ARG A 133 -2.68 31.10 -12.38
N VAL A 134 -3.66 31.26 -13.27
CA VAL A 134 -3.70 30.57 -14.57
C VAL A 134 -2.55 31.05 -15.47
N ALA A 135 -2.28 32.36 -15.52
CA ALA A 135 -1.18 32.93 -16.29
C ALA A 135 0.19 32.45 -15.77
N GLU A 136 0.40 32.47 -14.44
CA GLU A 136 1.62 31.96 -13.80
C GLU A 136 1.81 30.46 -14.09
N ARG A 137 0.71 29.68 -14.05
CA ARG A 137 0.78 28.26 -14.34
C ARG A 137 1.13 27.99 -15.80
N ALA A 138 0.55 28.73 -16.73
CA ALA A 138 0.86 28.62 -18.15
C ALA A 138 2.34 28.97 -18.43
N LEU A 139 2.90 29.95 -17.70
CA LEU A 139 4.32 30.27 -17.75
C LEU A 139 5.18 29.11 -17.24
N LYS A 140 4.85 28.53 -16.07
CA LYS A 140 5.54 27.36 -15.52
C LYS A 140 5.51 26.18 -16.49
N ASP A 141 4.38 25.93 -17.16
CA ASP A 141 4.24 24.85 -18.14
C ASP A 141 5.12 25.08 -19.38
N ARG A 142 5.28 26.33 -19.84
CA ARG A 142 6.24 26.68 -20.91
C ARG A 142 7.68 26.46 -20.48
N VAL A 143 8.05 26.91 -19.28
CA VAL A 143 9.39 26.70 -18.71
C VAL A 143 9.69 25.21 -18.58
N ARG A 144 8.71 24.42 -18.15
CA ARG A 144 8.79 22.95 -18.06
C ARG A 144 9.11 22.31 -19.42
N GLN A 145 8.47 22.78 -20.49
CA GLN A 145 8.76 22.33 -21.86
C GLN A 145 10.16 22.74 -22.32
N GLN A 146 10.59 23.98 -22.02
CA GLN A 146 11.93 24.47 -22.38
C GLN A 146 13.04 23.67 -21.69
N LEU A 147 12.82 23.26 -20.45
CA LEU A 147 13.75 22.41 -19.69
C LEU A 147 13.66 20.92 -20.06
N GLY A 148 12.78 20.53 -20.98
CA GLY A 148 12.61 19.15 -21.41
C GLY A 148 12.04 18.22 -20.33
N LEU A 149 11.37 18.77 -19.33
CA LEU A 149 10.80 17.99 -18.24
C LEU A 149 9.51 17.26 -18.69
N PRO A 150 9.18 16.09 -18.11
CA PRO A 150 7.95 15.36 -18.44
C PRO A 150 6.72 16.23 -18.21
N PRO A 151 5.64 16.10 -19.01
CA PRO A 151 4.43 16.91 -18.81
C PRO A 151 3.82 16.69 -17.41
N ARG A 152 3.30 17.76 -16.82
CA ARG A 152 2.57 17.71 -15.55
C ARG A 152 1.37 16.78 -15.71
N GLN A 153 1.10 16.01 -14.66
CA GLN A 153 -0.06 15.13 -14.60
C GLN A 153 -1.29 15.93 -14.21
N THR A 154 -2.33 15.90 -15.04
CA THR A 154 -3.63 16.52 -14.77
C THR A 154 -4.67 15.43 -14.49
N LYS A 155 -5.91 15.82 -14.18
CA LYS A 155 -6.99 14.84 -13.97
C LYS A 155 -7.37 14.11 -15.25
N GLU A 156 -7.22 14.79 -16.40
CA GLU A 156 -7.56 14.29 -17.73
C GLU A 156 -6.51 13.29 -18.26
N ASP A 157 -5.22 13.59 -18.06
CA ASP A 157 -4.09 12.78 -18.54
C ASP A 157 -3.25 12.24 -17.37
N LEU A 158 -3.87 11.42 -16.51
CA LEU A 158 -3.24 10.89 -15.30
C LEU A 158 -2.53 9.55 -15.53
N SER A 159 -1.21 9.56 -15.39
CA SER A 159 -0.37 8.38 -15.21
C SER A 159 0.20 8.35 -13.80
N LEU A 160 -0.37 7.50 -12.92
CA LEU A 160 0.11 7.35 -11.54
C LEU A 160 1.61 7.00 -11.47
N PRO A 161 2.16 6.09 -12.31
CA PRO A 161 3.60 5.80 -12.30
C PRO A 161 4.46 7.01 -12.67
N GLN A 162 3.99 7.86 -13.59
CA GLN A 162 4.72 9.07 -13.97
C GLN A 162 4.62 10.12 -12.86
N HIS A 163 3.44 10.31 -12.27
CA HIS A 163 3.24 11.21 -11.13
C HIS A 163 4.13 10.85 -9.94
N ALA A 164 4.25 9.56 -9.63
CA ALA A 164 5.14 9.08 -8.58
C ALA A 164 6.61 9.44 -8.89
N ARG A 165 7.08 9.17 -10.12
CA ARG A 165 8.46 9.48 -10.54
C ARG A 165 8.79 10.97 -10.47
N ILE A 166 7.85 11.83 -10.89
CA ILE A 166 8.00 13.30 -10.81
C ILE A 166 8.18 13.74 -9.34
N ASN A 167 7.56 13.02 -8.40
CA ASN A 167 7.66 13.30 -6.96
C ASN A 167 8.77 12.48 -6.26
N GLY A 168 9.65 11.86 -7.03
CA GLY A 168 10.79 11.08 -6.53
C GLY A 168 10.42 9.74 -5.92
N ILE A 169 9.19 9.24 -6.10
CA ILE A 169 8.69 7.99 -5.54
C ILE A 169 8.82 6.87 -6.58
N SER A 170 9.39 5.73 -6.19
CA SER A 170 9.43 4.54 -7.06
C SER A 170 8.02 3.98 -7.27
N PRO A 171 7.51 3.86 -8.51
CA PRO A 171 6.17 3.32 -8.75
C PRO A 171 6.11 1.79 -8.77
N SER A 172 7.25 1.11 -8.56
CA SER A 172 7.32 -0.35 -8.61
C SER A 172 6.71 -0.96 -7.36
N TYR A 173 5.86 -1.97 -7.57
CA TYR A 173 5.38 -2.83 -6.48
C TYR A 173 6.35 -3.96 -6.14
N ASP A 174 7.36 -4.22 -6.98
CA ASP A 174 8.53 -4.98 -6.58
C ASP A 174 9.44 -3.99 -5.86
N LEU A 175 9.50 -4.11 -4.53
CA LEU A 175 10.10 -3.15 -3.63
C LEU A 175 11.63 -3.16 -3.71
N PRO A 176 12.28 -2.00 -3.45
CA PRO A 176 13.74 -1.84 -3.51
C PRO A 176 14.48 -2.85 -2.64
N LYS A 177 15.74 -3.13 -2.99
CA LYS A 177 16.63 -3.94 -2.14
C LYS A 177 17.11 -3.14 -0.94
N PRO A 178 17.55 -3.81 0.14
CA PRO A 178 18.20 -3.12 1.26
C PRO A 178 19.40 -2.27 0.83
N GLU A 179 20.08 -2.65 -0.26
CA GLU A 179 21.21 -1.91 -0.84
C GLU A 179 20.78 -0.64 -1.60
N ASP A 180 19.52 -0.58 -2.04
CA ASP A 180 18.93 0.53 -2.80
C ASP A 180 18.26 1.56 -1.87
N GLU A 181 18.66 1.62 -0.59
CA GLU A 181 18.11 2.55 0.40
C GLU A 181 18.35 4.00 -0.03
N HIS A 182 17.28 4.80 -0.06
CA HIS A 182 17.37 6.20 -0.43
C HIS A 182 17.98 7.04 0.72
N PRO A 183 18.96 7.93 0.44
CA PRO A 183 19.71 8.65 1.48
C PRO A 183 18.90 9.75 2.20
N ASP A 184 17.65 10.00 1.80
CA ASP A 184 16.80 11.03 2.39
C ASP A 184 16.01 10.55 3.62
N GLY A 185 16.21 9.30 4.03
CA GLY A 185 15.65 8.74 5.26
C GLY A 185 14.18 8.36 5.16
N ARG A 186 13.56 8.37 3.97
CA ARG A 186 12.14 8.02 3.78
C ARG A 186 11.79 6.61 4.27
N HIS A 187 12.72 5.66 4.24
CA HIS A 187 12.49 4.30 4.72
C HIS A 187 12.60 4.14 6.25
N SER A 188 12.86 5.23 6.97
CA SER A 188 13.02 5.26 8.43
C SER A 188 11.96 6.11 9.14
N ASP A 189 11.06 6.73 8.36
CA ASP A 189 9.99 7.55 8.89
C ASP A 189 8.82 6.69 9.43
N ASN A 190 7.65 7.29 9.59
CA ASN A 190 6.45 6.59 10.04
C ASN A 190 5.42 6.51 8.91
N GLU A 191 5.84 6.58 7.66
CA GLU A 191 4.98 6.59 6.50
C GLU A 191 5.09 5.25 5.75
N ILE A 192 4.01 4.88 5.08
CA ILE A 192 3.96 3.72 4.20
C ILE A 192 3.49 4.25 2.86
N GLN A 193 4.41 4.40 1.92
CA GLN A 193 4.11 4.98 0.64
C GLN A 193 3.23 4.07 -0.21
N THR A 194 2.20 4.66 -0.83
CA THR A 194 1.28 3.97 -1.75
C THR A 194 1.25 4.65 -3.11
N LEU A 195 0.93 3.88 -4.15
CA LEU A 195 0.73 4.39 -5.51
C LEU A 195 -0.73 4.81 -5.73
N LEU A 196 -1.26 5.67 -4.86
CA LEU A 196 -2.64 6.14 -4.86
C LEU A 196 -2.69 7.64 -4.59
N LEU A 197 -3.59 8.37 -5.26
CA LEU A 197 -3.89 9.75 -4.91
C LEU A 197 -4.67 9.81 -3.59
N PRO A 198 -4.71 10.96 -2.89
CA PRO A 198 -5.34 11.09 -1.57
C PRO A 198 -6.79 10.57 -1.53
N ASP A 199 -7.63 10.98 -2.47
CA ASP A 199 -9.04 10.55 -2.57
C ASP A 199 -9.18 9.03 -2.81
N ASP A 200 -8.28 8.46 -3.60
CA ASP A 200 -8.26 7.03 -3.91
C ASP A 200 -7.79 6.20 -2.72
N LEU A 201 -6.78 6.68 -1.99
CA LEU A 201 -6.27 6.06 -0.78
C LEU A 201 -7.35 6.06 0.31
N GLU A 202 -8.00 7.21 0.55
CA GLU A 202 -9.10 7.31 1.51
C GLU A 202 -10.23 6.34 1.13
N ARG A 203 -10.68 6.33 -0.14
CA ARG A 203 -11.75 5.43 -0.59
C ARG A 203 -11.38 3.96 -0.37
N LYS A 204 -10.15 3.56 -0.71
CA LYS A 204 -9.68 2.18 -0.52
C LYS A 204 -9.59 1.79 0.94
N LEU A 205 -9.00 2.64 1.78
CA LEU A 205 -8.85 2.35 3.20
C LEU A 205 -10.20 2.34 3.92
N ASN A 206 -11.12 3.25 3.59
CA ASN A 206 -12.50 3.19 4.10
C ASN A 206 -13.19 1.86 3.73
N GLY A 207 -13.04 1.42 2.48
CA GLY A 207 -13.58 0.14 2.04
C GLY A 207 -12.95 -1.06 2.75
N LEU A 208 -11.62 -1.05 2.90
CA LEU A 208 -10.87 -2.09 3.61
C LEU A 208 -11.29 -2.18 5.08
N THR A 209 -11.29 -1.05 5.80
CA THR A 209 -11.67 -1.00 7.22
C THR A 209 -13.12 -1.41 7.43
N SER A 210 -14.03 -1.00 6.53
CA SER A 210 -15.44 -1.39 6.61
C SER A 210 -15.59 -2.90 6.46
N LYS A 211 -14.91 -3.50 5.47
CA LYS A 211 -14.92 -4.94 5.25
C LYS A 211 -14.33 -5.70 6.45
N CYS A 212 -13.20 -5.26 6.97
CA CYS A 212 -12.58 -5.90 8.15
C CYS A 212 -13.49 -5.82 9.38
N ARG A 213 -14.17 -4.68 9.59
CA ARG A 213 -15.14 -4.53 10.69
C ARG A 213 -16.33 -5.47 10.54
N THR A 214 -16.92 -5.58 9.35
CA THR A 214 -18.01 -6.52 9.08
C THR A 214 -17.57 -7.96 9.37
N TRP A 215 -16.40 -8.36 8.86
CA TRP A 215 -15.84 -9.69 9.13
C TRP A 215 -15.62 -9.95 10.62
N MET A 216 -15.05 -8.97 11.34
CA MET A 216 -14.84 -9.06 12.78
C MET A 216 -16.17 -9.18 13.54
N GLN A 217 -17.21 -8.46 13.13
CA GLN A 217 -18.53 -8.53 13.76
C GLN A 217 -19.23 -9.87 13.51
N GLU A 218 -19.03 -10.47 12.33
CA GLU A 218 -19.65 -11.74 11.94
C GLU A 218 -18.94 -12.96 12.52
N THR A 219 -17.61 -12.92 12.60
CA THR A 219 -16.78 -14.10 12.93
C THR A 219 -15.99 -13.96 14.23
N GLY A 220 -15.83 -12.74 14.75
CA GLY A 220 -14.98 -12.44 15.91
C GLY A 220 -13.48 -12.51 15.62
N ILE A 221 -13.06 -12.67 14.35
CA ILE A 221 -11.66 -12.92 13.97
C ILE A 221 -11.07 -11.72 13.23
N ASN A 222 -9.82 -11.36 13.58
CA ASN A 222 -9.05 -10.38 12.80
C ASN A 222 -8.57 -11.02 11.49
N VAL A 223 -9.12 -10.53 10.37
CA VAL A 223 -8.76 -10.98 9.01
C VAL A 223 -7.80 -10.03 8.31
N LEU A 224 -7.48 -8.88 8.93
CA LEU A 224 -6.59 -7.90 8.34
C LEU A 224 -5.13 -8.28 8.61
N HIS A 225 -4.37 -8.46 7.53
CA HIS A 225 -2.94 -8.76 7.61
C HIS A 225 -2.13 -7.86 6.68
N ALA A 226 -0.90 -7.57 7.09
CA ALA A 226 0.18 -7.16 6.22
C ALA A 226 0.84 -8.42 5.64
N ALA A 227 0.75 -8.59 4.33
CA ALA A 227 1.39 -9.67 3.60
C ALA A 227 2.76 -9.22 3.11
N PHE A 228 3.82 -9.94 3.50
CA PHE A 228 5.20 -9.68 3.10
C PHE A 228 5.69 -10.77 2.16
N GLY A 229 6.07 -10.35 0.95
CA GLY A 229 6.54 -11.23 -0.10
C GLY A 229 5.43 -12.07 -0.70
N PHE A 230 5.54 -12.33 -1.99
CA PHE A 230 4.59 -13.18 -2.69
C PHE A 230 5.33 -14.21 -3.52
N LEU A 231 4.84 -15.44 -3.51
CA LEU A 231 5.27 -16.47 -4.42
C LEU A 231 4.40 -16.40 -5.68
N GLU A 232 5.02 -16.11 -6.81
CA GLU A 232 4.45 -16.29 -8.14
C GLU A 232 4.79 -17.70 -8.62
N TYR A 233 3.75 -18.54 -8.80
CA TYR A 233 3.91 -19.95 -9.15
C TYR A 233 2.85 -20.44 -10.13
N GLU A 234 3.22 -21.40 -10.97
CA GLU A 234 2.28 -22.09 -11.86
C GLU A 234 1.55 -23.22 -11.12
N GLU A 235 0.26 -23.40 -11.41
CA GLU A 235 -0.45 -24.64 -11.06
C GLU A 235 -0.52 -25.54 -12.30
N SER A 236 -0.12 -26.80 -12.13
CA SER A 236 0.07 -27.76 -13.23
C SER A 236 -1.04 -27.74 -14.29
N GLY A 237 -0.66 -27.48 -15.55
CA GLY A 237 -1.56 -27.54 -16.70
C GLY A 237 -2.42 -26.29 -16.90
N GLN A 238 -2.01 -25.15 -16.34
CA GLN A 238 -2.76 -23.89 -16.41
C GLN A 238 -1.84 -22.75 -16.81
N ASP A 239 -2.29 -21.92 -17.74
CA ASP A 239 -1.45 -20.88 -18.37
C ASP A 239 -1.33 -19.59 -17.55
N THR A 240 -1.90 -19.56 -16.35
CA THR A 240 -1.96 -18.35 -15.51
C THR A 240 -1.23 -18.59 -14.21
N ASP A 241 -0.26 -17.73 -13.93
CA ASP A 241 0.47 -17.75 -12.67
C ASP A 241 -0.43 -17.33 -11.51
N LEU A 242 -0.32 -18.08 -10.42
CA LEU A 242 -0.93 -17.78 -9.14
C LEU A 242 0.05 -16.95 -8.32
N LEU A 243 -0.50 -16.08 -7.48
CA LEU A 243 0.29 -15.23 -6.60
C LEU A 243 -0.19 -15.40 -5.17
N ALA A 244 0.65 -15.93 -4.29
CA ALA A 244 0.29 -16.21 -2.90
C ALA A 244 1.19 -15.43 -1.93
N PRO A 245 0.66 -14.84 -0.85
CA PRO A 245 1.50 -14.21 0.17
C PRO A 245 2.35 -15.27 0.89
N LEU A 246 3.59 -14.91 1.24
CA LEU A 246 4.53 -15.79 1.93
C LEU A 246 4.37 -15.68 3.46
N ILE A 247 4.48 -14.46 3.97
CA ILE A 247 4.39 -14.14 5.40
C ILE A 247 3.20 -13.21 5.63
N LEU A 248 2.44 -13.47 6.69
CA LEU A 248 1.25 -12.72 7.10
C LEU A 248 1.45 -12.21 8.53
N LEU A 249 1.45 -10.89 8.69
CA LEU A 249 1.47 -10.25 10.00
C LEU A 249 0.07 -9.70 10.30
N PRO A 250 -0.63 -10.17 11.35
CA PRO A 250 -1.89 -9.57 11.77
C PRO A 250 -1.71 -8.09 12.12
N VAL A 251 -2.59 -7.23 11.63
CA VAL A 251 -2.52 -5.79 11.89
C VAL A 251 -3.91 -5.20 12.13
N GLY A 252 -3.95 -4.02 12.75
CA GLY A 252 -5.14 -3.18 12.89
C GLY A 252 -4.93 -1.83 12.22
N ILE A 253 -6.01 -1.23 11.71
CA ILE A 253 -6.01 0.13 11.17
C ILE A 253 -6.86 1.03 12.07
N ASP A 254 -6.25 2.11 12.55
CA ASP A 254 -6.90 3.20 13.26
C ASP A 254 -7.08 4.41 12.34
N LYS A 255 -8.31 4.94 12.29
CA LYS A 255 -8.64 6.14 11.49
C LYS A 255 -8.66 7.36 12.41
N LYS A 256 -7.69 8.25 12.26
CA LYS A 256 -7.59 9.51 13.01
C LYS A 256 -8.13 10.66 12.16
N ARG A 257 -8.97 11.51 12.76
CA ARG A 257 -9.45 12.73 12.10
C ARG A 257 -8.49 13.87 12.41
N THR A 258 -8.00 14.55 11.38
CA THR A 258 -7.13 15.72 11.52
C THR A 258 -7.71 16.91 10.78
N ASN A 259 -7.13 18.10 10.98
CA ASN A 259 -7.52 19.32 10.27
C ASN A 259 -7.22 19.25 8.77
N ARG A 260 -6.32 18.34 8.34
CA ARG A 260 -5.92 18.14 6.94
C ARG A 260 -6.67 16.98 6.26
N GLY A 261 -7.62 16.37 6.96
CA GLY A 261 -8.34 15.18 6.49
C GLY A 261 -8.10 13.94 7.36
N PRO A 262 -8.65 12.79 6.99
CA PRO A 262 -8.45 11.56 7.73
C PRO A 262 -7.07 10.97 7.47
N GLU A 263 -6.41 10.55 8.56
CA GLU A 263 -5.20 9.73 8.51
C GLU A 263 -5.51 8.30 8.92
N TYR A 264 -4.79 7.36 8.33
CA TYR A 264 -4.94 5.94 8.60
C TYR A 264 -3.62 5.39 9.10
N TRP A 265 -3.63 4.87 10.32
CA TRP A 265 -2.47 4.36 11.00
C TRP A 265 -2.60 2.84 11.16
N VAL A 266 -1.60 2.10 10.73
CA VAL A 266 -1.51 0.65 10.89
C VAL A 266 -0.51 0.30 11.99
N SER A 267 -0.84 -0.73 12.76
CA SER A 267 0.04 -1.28 13.80
C SER A 267 -0.23 -2.77 13.97
N SER A 268 0.76 -3.51 14.44
CA SER A 268 0.61 -4.90 14.88
C SER A 268 0.71 -5.00 16.39
N THR A 269 0.02 -5.98 16.95
CA THR A 269 0.22 -6.44 18.34
C THR A 269 1.06 -7.70 18.40
N GLU A 270 1.41 -8.29 17.26
CA GLU A 270 2.15 -9.54 17.17
C GLU A 270 3.65 -9.25 17.00
N GLU A 271 4.48 -9.97 17.74
CA GLU A 271 5.95 -9.81 17.68
C GLU A 271 6.55 -10.51 16.44
N THR A 272 5.81 -11.42 15.80
CA THR A 272 6.27 -12.19 14.64
C THR A 272 5.16 -12.40 13.62
N GLY A 273 5.49 -12.31 12.33
CA GLY A 273 4.60 -12.75 11.25
C GLY A 273 4.51 -14.27 11.16
N GLU A 274 3.40 -14.78 10.62
CA GLU A 274 3.16 -16.21 10.43
C GLU A 274 3.30 -16.61 8.96
N LEU A 275 3.72 -17.85 8.71
CA LEU A 275 3.67 -18.40 7.36
C LEU A 275 2.24 -18.59 6.89
N ASN A 276 2.04 -18.37 5.60
CA ASN A 276 0.83 -18.78 4.92
C ASN A 276 0.71 -20.32 4.87
N GLN A 277 0.07 -20.90 5.89
CA GLN A 277 -0.13 -22.35 6.01
C GLN A 277 -0.94 -22.94 4.85
N VAL A 278 -1.85 -22.16 4.25
CA VAL A 278 -2.62 -22.60 3.08
C VAL A 278 -1.70 -22.82 1.88
N LEU A 279 -0.74 -21.91 1.66
CA LEU A 279 0.28 -22.07 0.62
C LEU A 279 1.21 -23.26 0.91
N VAL A 280 1.64 -23.43 2.16
CA VAL A 280 2.47 -24.58 2.58
C VAL A 280 1.77 -25.90 2.23
N GLU A 281 0.51 -26.07 2.65
CA GLU A 281 -0.27 -27.28 2.35
C GLU A 281 -0.53 -27.45 0.84
N LYS A 282 -0.80 -26.35 0.13
CA LYS A 282 -1.02 -26.37 -1.33
C LYS A 282 0.20 -26.91 -2.06
N LEU A 283 1.39 -26.37 -1.76
CA LEU A 283 2.64 -26.78 -2.41
C LEU A 283 3.05 -28.21 -2.02
N ARG A 284 2.86 -28.61 -0.76
CA ARG A 284 3.12 -29.98 -0.33
C ARG A 284 2.26 -30.98 -1.09
N ARG A 285 0.95 -30.71 -1.24
CA ARG A 285 0.03 -31.63 -1.93
C ARG A 285 0.20 -31.66 -3.44
N ALA A 286 0.37 -30.49 -4.05
CA ALA A 286 0.40 -30.38 -5.51
C ALA A 286 1.78 -30.70 -6.10
N HIS A 287 2.86 -30.40 -5.37
CA HIS A 287 4.22 -30.45 -5.90
C HIS A 287 5.22 -31.20 -5.00
N ALA A 288 4.80 -31.73 -3.85
CA ALA A 288 5.69 -32.33 -2.85
C ALA A 288 6.83 -31.40 -2.40
N ILE A 289 6.56 -30.09 -2.40
CA ILE A 289 7.51 -29.06 -1.96
C ILE A 289 7.22 -28.71 -0.51
N GLU A 290 8.24 -28.72 0.33
CA GLU A 290 8.18 -28.25 1.70
C GLU A 290 8.82 -26.87 1.80
N LEU A 291 8.06 -25.88 2.26
CA LEU A 291 8.61 -24.56 2.53
C LEU A 291 9.41 -24.56 3.84
N PRO A 292 10.55 -23.86 3.91
CA PRO A 292 11.29 -23.69 5.16
C PRO A 292 10.42 -23.01 6.22
N ALA A 293 10.66 -23.32 7.49
CA ALA A 293 9.99 -22.64 8.58
C ALA A 293 10.38 -21.15 8.65
N TYR A 294 9.49 -20.34 9.23
CA TYR A 294 9.74 -18.95 9.57
C TYR A 294 9.28 -18.73 11.01
N ASP A 295 10.24 -18.32 11.83
CA ASP A 295 10.15 -18.10 13.27
C ASP A 295 10.32 -16.62 13.62
N GLY A 296 10.14 -15.73 12.64
CA GLY A 296 10.37 -14.29 12.76
C GLY A 296 11.74 -13.86 12.20
N GLY A 297 12.10 -12.61 12.45
CA GLY A 297 13.33 -12.02 11.95
C GLY A 297 13.20 -11.41 10.56
N SER A 298 14.24 -11.56 9.74
CA SER A 298 14.33 -10.91 8.43
C SER A 298 13.44 -11.58 7.39
N VAL A 299 12.46 -10.84 6.86
CA VAL A 299 11.61 -11.29 5.74
C VAL A 299 12.43 -11.39 4.46
N GLU A 300 13.44 -10.54 4.27
CA GLU A 300 14.38 -10.60 3.15
C GLU A 300 15.21 -11.89 3.19
N GLY A 301 15.71 -12.23 4.38
CA GLY A 301 16.39 -13.51 4.61
C GLY A 301 15.48 -14.69 4.26
N TYR A 302 14.19 -14.62 4.62
CA TYR A 302 13.23 -15.65 4.24
C TYR A 302 12.98 -15.73 2.73
N PHE A 303 12.87 -14.58 2.03
CA PHE A 303 12.72 -14.55 0.58
C PHE A 303 13.88 -15.27 -0.12
N ALA A 304 15.12 -15.04 0.34
CA ALA A 304 16.30 -15.74 -0.18
C ALA A 304 16.20 -17.26 0.03
N ARG A 305 15.80 -17.73 1.22
CA ARG A 305 15.60 -19.17 1.48
C ARG A 305 14.55 -19.80 0.56
N ILE A 306 13.49 -19.06 0.23
CA ILE A 306 12.42 -19.52 -0.68
C ILE A 306 12.90 -19.58 -2.14
N ASP A 307 13.79 -18.67 -2.54
CA ASP A 307 14.41 -18.71 -3.86
C ASP A 307 15.43 -19.85 -4.00
N GLU A 308 16.10 -20.25 -2.93
CA GLU A 308 17.06 -21.38 -2.92
C GLU A 308 16.39 -22.74 -3.17
N ILE A 309 15.17 -22.93 -2.66
CA ILE A 309 14.41 -24.20 -2.83
C ILE A 309 13.66 -24.29 -4.16
N ARG A 310 13.94 -23.38 -5.09
CA ARG A 310 13.24 -23.28 -6.39
C ARG A 310 13.24 -24.62 -7.14
N PRO A 311 12.07 -25.19 -7.46
CA PRO A 311 11.97 -26.40 -8.27
C PRO A 311 12.39 -26.12 -9.73
N LYS A 312 13.08 -27.06 -10.36
CA LYS A 312 13.61 -26.89 -11.74
C LYS A 312 12.53 -26.81 -12.83
N ASN A 313 11.35 -27.39 -12.58
CA ASN A 313 10.30 -27.59 -13.59
C ASN A 313 9.03 -26.80 -13.29
N LEU A 314 9.09 -25.77 -12.44
CA LEU A 314 7.95 -24.92 -12.12
C LEU A 314 8.33 -23.46 -12.36
N ARG A 315 7.40 -22.66 -12.90
CA ARG A 315 7.53 -21.21 -12.81
C ARG A 315 7.47 -20.85 -11.33
N TRP A 316 8.52 -20.21 -10.84
CA TRP A 316 8.71 -19.92 -9.42
C TRP A 316 9.51 -18.63 -9.30
N ARG A 317 8.87 -17.61 -8.75
CA ARG A 317 9.49 -16.32 -8.53
C ARG A 317 9.00 -15.72 -7.22
N VAL A 318 9.94 -15.38 -6.34
CA VAL A 318 9.64 -14.55 -5.18
C VAL A 318 9.51 -13.10 -5.65
N ARG A 319 8.39 -12.46 -5.31
CA ARG A 319 8.10 -11.05 -5.57
C ARG A 319 8.18 -10.30 -4.25
N ARG A 320 9.00 -9.24 -4.22
CA ARG A 320 9.24 -8.41 -3.03
C ARG A 320 8.13 -7.39 -2.89
N GLN A 321 6.87 -7.84 -2.78
CA GLN A 321 5.72 -6.95 -2.67
C GLN A 321 5.18 -6.98 -1.26
N VAL A 322 4.65 -5.84 -0.81
CA VAL A 322 3.89 -5.76 0.44
C VAL A 322 2.48 -5.29 0.13
N ALA A 323 1.50 -5.95 0.73
CA ALA A 323 0.10 -5.55 0.64
C ALA A 323 -0.63 -5.72 1.97
N PHE A 324 -1.45 -4.75 2.31
CA PHE A 324 -2.36 -4.79 3.45
C PHE A 324 -3.74 -5.18 2.94
N GLY A 325 -4.36 -6.20 3.50
CA GLY A 325 -5.63 -6.68 2.97
C GLY A 325 -6.34 -7.71 3.85
N VAL A 326 -7.51 -8.13 3.37
CA VAL A 326 -8.29 -9.20 4.00
C VAL A 326 -7.72 -10.56 3.57
N PHE A 327 -7.09 -11.25 4.52
CA PHE A 327 -6.54 -12.59 4.35
C PHE A 327 -7.19 -13.51 5.39
N PRO A 328 -8.24 -14.25 5.02
CA PRO A 328 -8.91 -15.17 5.92
C PRO A 328 -7.94 -16.29 6.32
N SER A 329 -7.45 -16.27 7.57
CA SER A 329 -6.46 -17.24 8.03
C SER A 329 -7.05 -18.66 8.15
N ALA A 330 -6.18 -19.66 8.09
CA ALA A 330 -6.49 -21.07 8.29
C ALA A 330 -7.26 -21.37 9.60
N ARG A 331 -7.10 -20.53 10.63
CA ARG A 331 -7.83 -20.67 11.91
C ARG A 331 -9.35 -20.52 11.73
N ILE A 332 -9.81 -19.77 10.73
CA ILE A 332 -11.24 -19.50 10.48
C ILE A 332 -12.00 -20.79 10.14
N ALA A 333 -11.41 -21.70 9.37
CA ALA A 333 -12.05 -22.97 9.02
C ALA A 333 -12.27 -23.88 10.24
N MET A 334 -11.46 -23.72 11.29
CA MET A 334 -11.57 -24.51 12.53
C MET A 334 -12.72 -24.03 13.41
N TYR A 335 -12.99 -22.71 13.45
CA TYR A 335 -14.07 -22.14 14.25
C TYR A 335 -15.46 -22.38 13.66
N HIS A 336 -15.60 -22.38 12.33
CA HIS A 336 -16.88 -22.66 11.69
C HIS A 336 -17.35 -24.12 11.85
N ASP A 337 -16.43 -25.07 11.96
CA ASP A 337 -16.77 -26.50 12.10
C ASP A 337 -17.00 -26.92 13.57
N LEU A 338 -16.45 -26.18 14.55
CA LEU A 338 -16.72 -26.39 15.98
C LEU A 338 -18.11 -25.89 16.42
N ALA A 339 -18.79 -25.10 15.59
CA ALA A 339 -20.12 -24.56 15.85
C ALA A 339 -21.27 -25.39 15.25
N THR A 340 -20.96 -26.55 14.64
CA THR A 340 -21.92 -27.52 14.09
C THR A 340 -21.86 -28.81 14.89
#